data_AF-A0A420VGB8-F1
#
_entry.id   AF-A0A420VGB8-F1
#
_cell.length_a   1.000
_cell.length_b   1.000
_cell.length_c   1.000
_cell.angle_alpha   90.00
_cell.angle_beta   90.00
_cell.angle_gamma   90.00
#
_symmetry.space_group_name_H-M   'P 1'
#
loop_
_entity.id
_entity.type
_entity.pdbx_description
1 polymer ?
#
loop_
_entity_poly.entity_id
_entity_poly.type
_entity_poly.pdbx_seq_one_letter_code
_entity_poly.pdbx_strand_id
1 'polypeptide(L)'
;MKWNVIIPLLLFMAVVFCAGVWSNRKTDETKGFISSYFIGNRDFGGLLLAMTMVATYGSASSFLGGPGAAYSIGLGWVLLAMIQVVTGYFVLLVLGKKFAIVARRYHAVTLVVFF
;
A
#
# COMPACT_ATOMS: atom_id res chain seq x y z
N MET A 1 -29.12 -6.17 -19.20
CA MET A 1 -28.04 -6.01 -18.20
C MET A 1 -26.70 -5.99 -18.91
N LYS A 2 -25.75 -5.14 -18.48
CA LYS A 2 -24.41 -5.03 -19.11
C LYS A 2 -23.49 -6.17 -18.66
N TRP A 3 -23.78 -7.39 -19.10
CA TRP A 3 -23.04 -8.61 -18.73
C TRP A 3 -21.53 -8.50 -19.01
N ASN A 4 -21.14 -7.79 -20.07
CA ASN A 4 -19.74 -7.55 -20.45
C ASN A 4 -18.94 -6.76 -19.40
N VAL A 5 -19.60 -6.07 -18.47
CA VAL A 5 -18.95 -5.33 -17.37
C VAL A 5 -19.02 -6.11 -16.05
N ILE A 6 -20.16 -6.77 -15.82
CA ILE A 6 -20.42 -7.52 -14.59
C ILE A 6 -19.52 -8.74 -14.49
N ILE A 7 -19.29 -9.46 -15.60
CA ILE A 7 -18.47 -10.67 -15.60
C ILE A 7 -17.00 -10.37 -15.22
N PRO A 8 -16.29 -9.41 -15.85
CA PRO A 8 -14.94 -9.04 -15.44
C PRO A 8 -14.86 -8.55 -13.99
N LEU A 9 -15.85 -7.79 -13.52
CA LEU A 9 -15.90 -7.30 -12.15
C LEU A 9 -15.99 -8.44 -11.12
N LEU A 10 -16.92 -9.37 -11.34
CA LEU A 10 -17.07 -10.55 -10.48
C LEU A 10 -15.82 -11.43 -10.49
N LEU A 11 -15.21 -11.61 -11.67
CA LEU A 11 -13.96 -12.36 -11.80
C LEU A 11 -12.81 -11.69 -11.05
N PHE A 12 -12.67 -10.36 -11.16
CA PHE A 12 -11.68 -9.60 -10.41
C PHE A 12 -11.89 -9.74 -8.90
N MET A 13 -13.14 -9.61 -8.42
CA MET A 13 -13.46 -9.81 -7.00
C MET A 13 -13.11 -11.24 -6.54
N ALA A 14 -13.49 -12.26 -7.31
CA ALA A 14 -13.19 -13.65 -7.00
C ALA A 14 -11.67 -13.88 -6.88
N VAL A 15 -10.87 -13.33 -7.80
CA VAL A 15 -9.41 -13.42 -7.75
C VAL A 15 -8.84 -12.77 -6.49
N VAL A 16 -9.27 -11.56 -6.15
CA VAL A 16 -8.82 -10.86 -4.94
C VAL A 16 -9.19 -11.63 -3.66
N PHE A 17 -10.42 -12.17 -3.59
CA PHE A 17 -10.85 -13.00 -2.46
C PHE A 17 -10.04 -14.30 -2.36
N CYS A 18 -9.83 -15.01 -3.46
CA CYS A 18 -9.02 -16.22 -3.49
C CYS A 18 -7.58 -15.95 -3.04
N ALA A 19 -6.97 -14.84 -3.49
CA ALA A 19 -5.65 -14.43 -3.05
C ALA A 19 -5.61 -14.12 -1.55
N GLY A 20 -6.63 -13.43 -1.02
CA GLY A 20 -6.78 -13.14 0.40
C GLY A 20 -6.92 -14.41 1.25
N VAL A 21 -7.77 -15.35 0.84
CA VAL A 21 -7.93 -16.64 1.53
C VAL A 21 -6.64 -17.46 1.49
N TRP A 22 -5.96 -17.49 0.34
CA TRP A 22 -4.68 -18.20 0.22
C TRP A 22 -3.59 -17.57 1.11
N SER A 23 -3.51 -16.24 1.14
CA SER A 23 -2.57 -15.52 2.01
C SER A 23 -2.87 -15.75 3.49
N ASN A 24 -4.14 -15.75 3.90
CA ASN A 24 -4.54 -16.01 5.29
C ASN A 24 -4.10 -17.41 5.74
N ARG A 25 -4.30 -18.43 4.89
CA ARG A 25 -3.89 -19.82 5.19
C ARG A 25 -2.38 -20.02 5.30
N LYS A 26 -1.58 -19.07 4.79
CA LYS A 26 -0.11 -19.11 4.78
C LYS A 26 0.51 -18.25 5.87
N THR A 27 -0.30 -17.70 6.78
CA THR A 27 0.21 -16.96 7.95
C THR A 27 0.76 -17.95 8.97
N ASP A 28 2.08 -18.12 9.00
CA ASP A 28 2.77 -19.04 9.92
C ASP A 28 2.55 -18.64 11.40
N GLU A 29 2.03 -19.58 12.19
CA GLU A 29 1.78 -19.42 13.63
C GLU A 29 3.08 -19.33 14.46
N THR A 30 4.21 -19.77 13.90
CA THR A 30 5.45 -20.05 14.62
C THR A 30 6.21 -18.82 15.14
N LYS A 31 5.93 -17.60 14.63
CA LYS A 31 6.69 -16.37 14.96
C LYS A 31 5.85 -15.24 15.60
N GLY A 32 4.62 -15.55 16.03
CA GLY A 32 3.71 -14.60 16.66
C GLY A 32 2.82 -13.87 15.64
N PHE A 33 1.51 -14.06 15.79
CA PHE A 33 0.46 -13.59 14.87
C PHE A 33 0.57 -12.09 14.54
N ILE A 34 0.78 -11.24 15.55
CA ILE A 34 0.81 -9.77 15.38
C ILE A 34 1.98 -9.34 14.48
N SER A 35 3.15 -9.96 14.64
CA SER A 35 4.31 -9.65 13.81
C SER A 35 4.12 -10.15 12.36
N SER A 36 3.69 -11.39 12.18
CA SER A 36 3.47 -11.96 10.85
C SER A 36 2.38 -11.21 10.08
N TYR A 37 1.30 -10.80 10.74
CA TYR A 37 0.17 -10.12 10.11
C TYR A 37 0.47 -8.65 9.74
N PHE A 38 1.07 -7.87 10.65
CA PHE A 38 1.28 -6.43 10.41
C PHE A 38 2.58 -6.10 9.67
N ILE A 39 3.65 -6.86 9.90
CA ILE A 39 4.98 -6.55 9.35
C ILE A 39 5.54 -7.65 8.44
N GLY A 40 4.78 -8.71 8.17
CA GLY A 40 5.16 -9.75 7.18
C GLY A 40 6.51 -10.40 7.49
N ASN A 41 6.78 -10.65 8.77
CA ASN A 41 8.09 -11.12 9.28
C ASN A 41 9.29 -10.21 8.93
N ARG A 42 9.05 -8.97 8.49
CA ARG A 42 10.08 -8.00 8.05
C ARG A 42 10.95 -8.48 6.88
N ASP A 43 10.45 -9.46 6.12
CA ASP A 43 11.13 -10.05 4.96
C ASP A 43 10.70 -9.40 3.63
N PHE A 44 9.80 -8.42 3.66
CA PHE A 44 9.43 -7.69 2.46
C PHE A 44 10.63 -6.93 1.90
N GLY A 45 11.08 -7.32 0.71
CA GLY A 45 12.12 -6.61 -0.03
C GLY A 45 11.68 -5.20 -0.43
N GLY A 46 12.64 -4.32 -0.70
CA GLY A 46 12.38 -2.91 -1.04
C GLY A 46 11.47 -2.71 -2.25
N LEU A 47 11.53 -3.61 -3.24
CA LEU A 47 10.66 -3.56 -4.41
C LEU A 47 9.18 -3.80 -4.06
N LEU A 48 8.89 -4.83 -3.24
CA LEU A 48 7.53 -5.16 -2.86
C LEU A 48 6.91 -4.03 -2.00
N LEU A 49 7.71 -3.45 -1.11
CA LEU A 49 7.35 -2.25 -0.35
C LEU A 49 7.05 -1.03 -1.25
N ALA A 50 7.83 -0.84 -2.31
CA ALA A 50 7.55 0.24 -3.27
C ALA A 50 6.24 -0.01 -4.03
N MET A 51 5.97 -1.26 -4.43
CA MET A 51 4.71 -1.61 -5.12
C MET A 51 3.48 -1.40 -4.23
N THR A 52 3.54 -1.75 -2.94
CA THR A 52 2.42 -1.51 -2.02
C THR A 52 2.18 -0.02 -1.77
N MET A 53 3.24 0.80 -1.75
CA MET A 53 3.10 2.25 -1.68
C MET A 53 2.42 2.83 -2.93
N VAL A 54 2.83 2.39 -4.12
CA VAL A 54 2.21 2.80 -5.39
C VAL A 54 0.76 2.34 -5.46
N ALA A 55 0.45 1.11 -5.04
CA ALA A 55 -0.92 0.61 -4.97
C ALA A 55 -1.80 1.43 -4.01
N THR A 56 -1.25 1.87 -2.87
CA THR A 56 -1.93 2.75 -1.92
C THR A 56 -2.22 4.11 -2.53
N TYR A 57 -1.24 4.68 -3.25
CA TYR A 57 -1.43 5.94 -3.98
C TYR A 57 -2.45 5.79 -5.12
N GLY A 58 -2.47 4.64 -5.80
CA GLY A 58 -3.42 4.26 -6.85
C GLY A 58 -4.83 3.89 -6.36
N SER A 59 -5.23 4.37 -5.18
CA SER A 59 -6.59 4.21 -4.64
C SER A 59 -7.66 4.77 -5.58
N ALA A 60 -8.90 4.28 -5.42
CA ALA A 60 -10.08 4.83 -6.08
C ALA A 60 -10.21 6.35 -5.92
N SER A 61 -9.81 6.88 -4.75
CA SER A 61 -9.79 8.32 -4.49
C SER A 61 -8.88 9.09 -5.44
N SER A 62 -7.70 8.54 -5.73
CA SER A 62 -6.72 9.16 -6.63
C SER A 62 -7.11 8.95 -8.09
N PHE A 63 -7.69 7.79 -8.42
CA PHE A 63 -8.16 7.49 -9.77
C PHE A 63 -9.31 8.39 -10.21
N LEU A 64 -10.24 8.72 -9.30
CA LEU A 64 -11.33 9.68 -9.55
C LEU A 64 -10.85 11.13 -9.38
N GLY A 65 -10.04 11.38 -8.35
CA GLY A 65 -9.58 12.71 -7.97
C GLY A 65 -8.67 13.35 -9.02
N GLY A 66 -7.80 12.57 -9.68
CA GLY A 66 -6.88 13.09 -10.70
C GLY A 66 -7.62 13.69 -11.91
N PRO A 67 -8.44 12.90 -12.64
CA PRO A 67 -9.25 13.42 -13.74
C PRO A 67 -10.24 14.50 -13.32
N GLY A 68 -10.84 14.39 -12.12
CA GLY A 68 -11.76 15.41 -11.59
C GLY A 68 -11.06 16.75 -11.32
N ALA A 69 -9.84 16.70 -10.77
CA ALA A 69 -9.00 17.87 -10.60
C ALA A 69 -8.53 18.41 -11.96
N ALA A 70 -8.10 17.55 -12.88
CA ALA A 70 -7.70 17.96 -14.22
C ALA A 70 -8.83 18.66 -14.99
N TYR A 71 -10.08 18.25 -14.80
CA TYR A 71 -11.25 18.91 -15.36
C TYR A 71 -11.49 20.31 -14.76
N SER A 72 -11.21 20.49 -13.47
CA SER A 72 -11.50 21.73 -12.74
C SER A 72 -10.36 22.76 -12.81
N ILE A 73 -9.11 22.31 -12.64
CA ILE A 73 -7.91 23.15 -12.50
C ILE A 73 -6.86 22.88 -13.59
N GLY A 74 -7.16 22.03 -14.58
CA GLY A 74 -6.24 21.67 -15.65
C GLY A 74 -5.09 20.77 -15.19
N LEU A 75 -4.05 20.65 -16.02
CA LEU A 75 -2.88 19.80 -15.76
C LEU A 75 -1.99 20.28 -14.58
N GLY A 76 -2.31 21.41 -13.96
CA GLY A 76 -1.61 21.89 -12.75
C GLY A 76 -1.64 20.89 -11.60
N TRP A 77 -2.68 20.05 -11.52
CA TRP A 77 -2.76 18.93 -10.57
C TRP A 77 -1.58 17.94 -10.72
N VAL A 78 -1.10 17.71 -11.94
CA VAL A 78 -0.02 16.76 -12.20
C VAL A 78 1.28 17.21 -11.53
N LEU A 79 1.55 18.52 -11.50
CA LEU A 79 2.71 19.06 -10.80
C LEU A 79 2.64 18.77 -9.29
N LEU A 80 1.47 18.93 -8.68
CA LEU A 80 1.25 18.61 -7.27
C LEU A 80 1.45 17.11 -7.00
N ALA A 81 0.93 16.24 -7.88
CA ALA A 81 1.12 14.80 -7.79
C ALA A 81 2.61 14.41 -7.89
N MET A 82 3.37 15.01 -8.80
CA MET A 82 4.80 14.73 -8.97
C MET A 82 5.62 15.10 -7.74
N ILE A 83 5.29 16.22 -7.09
CA ILE A 83 5.94 16.62 -5.84
C ILE A 83 5.65 15.60 -4.74
N GLN A 84 4.40 15.15 -4.57
CA GLN A 84 4.03 14.16 -3.55
C GLN A 84 4.78 12.83 -3.71
N VAL A 85 4.92 12.36 -4.95
CA VAL A 85 5.65 11.12 -5.24
C VAL A 85 7.13 11.26 -4.83
N VAL A 86 7.80 12.33 -5.26
CA VAL A 86 9.21 12.58 -4.92
C VAL A 86 9.41 12.74 -3.41
N THR A 87 8.57 13.54 -2.76
CA THR A 87 8.62 13.73 -1.31
C THR A 87 8.39 12.41 -0.58
N GLY A 88 7.42 11.59 -1.01
CA GLY A 88 7.15 10.28 -0.42
C GLY A 88 8.36 9.35 -0.48
N TYR A 89 9.01 9.24 -1.64
CA TYR A 89 10.24 8.44 -1.77
C TYR A 89 11.39 8.99 -0.93
N PHE A 90 11.57 10.32 -0.90
CA PHE A 90 12.63 10.95 -0.12
C PHE A 90 12.45 10.71 1.39
N VAL A 91 11.22 10.85 1.88
CA VAL A 91 10.87 10.55 3.27
C VAL A 91 11.15 9.09 3.60
N LEU A 92 10.78 8.14 2.73
CA LEU A 92 11.08 6.73 2.97
C LEU A 92 12.58 6.41 2.93
N LEU A 93 13.34 7.02 2.03
CA LEU A 93 14.79 6.84 1.95
C LEU A 93 15.48 7.35 3.23
N VAL A 94 15.11 8.53 3.71
CA VAL A 94 15.76 9.18 4.85
C VAL A 94 15.21 8.68 6.20
N LEU A 95 13.88 8.73 6.38
CA LEU A 95 13.23 8.36 7.64
C LEU A 95 12.95 6.87 7.74
N GLY A 96 12.68 6.18 6.63
CA GLY A 96 12.33 4.75 6.66
C GLY A 96 13.44 3.88 7.27
N LYS A 97 14.71 4.16 6.96
CA LYS A 97 15.85 3.48 7.59
C LYS A 97 15.90 3.73 9.11
N LYS A 98 15.63 4.97 9.54
CA LYS A 98 15.63 5.34 10.97
C LYS A 98 14.48 4.65 11.70
N PHE A 99 13.26 4.69 11.16
CA PHE A 99 12.11 3.99 11.73
C PHE A 99 12.34 2.48 11.80
N ALA A 100 12.95 1.86 10.78
CA ALA A 100 13.27 0.44 10.81
C ALA A 100 14.26 0.04 11.91
N ILE A 101 15.20 0.92 12.28
CA ILE A 101 16.13 0.67 13.39
C ILE A 101 15.39 0.77 14.73
N VAL A 102 14.61 1.82 14.93
CA VAL A 102 13.90 2.06 16.20
C VAL A 102 12.78 1.03 16.40
N ALA A 103 12.05 0.65 15.33
CA ALA A 103 11.05 -0.42 15.34
C ALA A 103 11.63 -1.78 15.75
N ARG A 104 12.88 -2.04 15.37
CA ARG A 104 13.61 -3.25 15.78
C ARG A 104 13.98 -3.21 17.26
N ARG A 105 14.36 -2.05 17.78
CA ARG A 105 14.71 -1.89 19.21
C ARG A 105 13.50 -2.07 20.14
N TYR A 106 12.34 -1.52 19.79
CA TYR A 106 11.13 -1.58 20.63
C TYR A 106 10.15 -2.69 20.26
N HIS A 107 10.51 -3.57 19.31
CA HIS A 107 9.59 -4.58 18.74
C HIS A 107 8.24 -3.99 18.29
N ALA A 108 8.23 -2.72 17.89
CA ALA A 108 7.02 -2.02 17.48
C ALA A 108 6.53 -2.49 16.11
N VAL A 109 5.21 -2.55 15.96
CA VAL A 109 4.49 -2.89 14.72
C VAL A 109 3.77 -1.68 14.11
N THR A 110 3.58 -0.61 14.87
CA THR A 110 2.94 0.64 14.43
C THR A 110 3.80 1.86 14.77
N LEU A 111 3.59 2.95 14.04
CA LEU A 111 4.30 4.22 14.30
C LEU A 111 3.89 4.90 15.62
N VAL A 112 2.67 4.66 16.10
CA VAL A 112 2.13 5.29 17.32
C VAL A 112 2.92 4.88 18.56
N VAL A 113 3.48 3.67 18.60
CA VAL A 113 4.28 3.17 19.73
C VAL A 113 5.61 3.93 19.91
N PHE A 114 6.02 4.75 18.93
CA PHE A 114 7.22 5.59 19.06
C PHE A 114 7.01 6.90 19.82
N PHE A 115 5.75 7.32 20.01
CA PHE A 115 5.40 8.54 20.75
C PHE A 115 4.97 8.19 22.17
#